data_AF-A0A2M8SYR3-F1
#
_entry.id   AF-A0A2M8SYR3-F1
#
_cell.length_a   1.000
_cell.length_b   1.000
_cell.length_c   1.000
_cell.angle_alpha   90.00
_cell.angle_beta   90.00
_cell.angle_gamma   90.00
#
_symmetry.space_group_name_H-M   'P 1'
#
loop_
_entity.id
_entity.type
_entity.pdbx_description
1 polymer ?
#
loop_
_entity_poly.entity_id
_entity_poly.type
_entity_poly.pdbx_seq_one_letter_code
_entity_poly.pdbx_strand_id
1 'polypeptide(L)'
;MTVPEHPFGLMAKVYRDIFPLVHRELDIWKQKSESIHNSELKAQATASIRDKTFHCEGGGILALLSGNQKQKCVEFIIAYQTISDYLDNLCDRSTSLDPQDFRMLHTSMQDALTVGAEPQNYYQFREEQDDSGYLHELVKTCQRVLSSIEHYDMIKPYLLELCGYYCDLQVHKHVIEHERVPRLEKWFTQYESELPEMEWYEFSACAGSTLGIFCLVAYSFQPDFTENTAKKIRNSYFPYIQGLHILLDYLIDQEEDLLEGDLNFCSYYQSHEEMMKRLEHFIHKADEHLQGIPHENFHRLINRGLLGVYLSDDKVAGQKEMGRLAKKLIKASGKTSFFFYINGRAYRKFQKMAWMKNSKKKAQIIC
;
A
#
# COMPACT_ATOMS: atom_id res chain seq x y z
N MET A 1 -18.89 -9.42 13.78
CA MET A 1 -19.52 -9.05 12.50
C MET A 1 -19.18 -10.11 11.46
N THR A 2 -20.10 -10.50 10.59
CA THR A 2 -19.79 -11.46 9.50
C THR A 2 -18.88 -10.84 8.45
N VAL A 3 -17.91 -11.56 7.91
CA VAL A 3 -17.09 -11.06 6.79
C VAL A 3 -17.94 -11.11 5.50
N PRO A 4 -17.97 -10.06 4.66
CA PRO A 4 -18.81 -10.05 3.47
C PRO A 4 -18.26 -10.97 2.36
N GLU A 5 -19.15 -11.75 1.74
CA GLU A 5 -18.79 -12.70 0.67
C GLU A 5 -19.25 -12.26 -0.73
N HIS A 6 -19.95 -11.12 -0.84
CA HIS A 6 -20.49 -10.60 -2.09
C HIS A 6 -20.14 -9.12 -2.31
N PRO A 7 -19.95 -8.67 -3.57
CA PRO A 7 -19.47 -7.31 -3.87
C PRO A 7 -20.33 -6.20 -3.27
N PHE A 8 -21.66 -6.30 -3.38
CA PHE A 8 -22.58 -5.31 -2.82
C PHE A 8 -22.51 -5.25 -1.29
N GLY A 9 -22.45 -6.40 -0.63
CA GLY A 9 -22.33 -6.49 0.82
C GLY A 9 -20.98 -5.96 1.32
N LEU A 10 -19.91 -6.20 0.57
CA LEU A 10 -18.59 -5.63 0.82
C LEU A 10 -18.65 -4.10 0.77
N MET A 11 -19.10 -3.54 -0.35
CA MET A 11 -19.12 -2.07 -0.52
C MET A 11 -20.03 -1.37 0.49
N ALA A 12 -21.18 -1.97 0.84
CA ALA A 12 -22.05 -1.42 1.88
C ALA A 12 -21.34 -1.32 3.25
N LYS A 13 -20.57 -2.34 3.63
CA LYS A 13 -19.78 -2.31 4.87
C LYS A 13 -18.60 -1.35 4.78
N VAL A 14 -17.91 -1.32 3.63
CA VAL A 14 -16.78 -0.39 3.42
C VAL A 14 -17.23 1.06 3.61
N TYR A 15 -18.29 1.48 2.91
CA TYR A 15 -18.76 2.87 2.97
C TYR A 15 -19.35 3.26 4.32
N ARG A 16 -20.02 2.33 5.01
CA ARG A 16 -20.69 2.63 6.29
C ARG A 16 -19.75 2.48 7.49
N ASP A 17 -18.91 1.46 7.48
CA ASP A 17 -18.21 0.98 8.68
C ASP A 17 -16.70 1.23 8.64
N ILE A 18 -16.08 1.40 7.46
CA ILE A 18 -14.63 1.54 7.30
C ILE A 18 -14.22 2.95 6.88
N PHE A 19 -14.72 3.47 5.76
CA PHE A 19 -14.31 4.77 5.24
C PHE A 19 -14.49 5.93 6.25
N PRO A 20 -15.58 5.99 7.04
CA PRO A 20 -15.70 7.02 8.07
C PRO A 20 -14.62 6.93 9.16
N LEU A 21 -14.12 5.72 9.47
CA LEU A 21 -13.01 5.54 10.41
C LEU A 21 -11.68 5.95 9.77
N VAL A 22 -11.44 5.51 8.53
CA VAL A 22 -10.24 5.87 7.75
C VAL A 22 -10.09 7.39 7.67
N HIS A 23 -11.13 8.10 7.25
CA HIS A 23 -11.06 9.56 7.12
C HIS A 23 -10.89 10.27 8.47
N ARG A 24 -11.46 9.73 9.55
CA ARG A 24 -11.24 10.29 10.90
C ARG A 24 -9.78 10.21 11.30
N GLU A 25 -9.15 9.05 11.09
CA GLU A 25 -7.72 8.88 11.41
C GLU A 25 -6.84 9.74 10.49
N LEU A 26 -7.15 9.81 9.19
CA LEU A 26 -6.44 10.68 8.26
C LEU A 26 -6.57 12.17 8.62
N ASP A 27 -7.74 12.63 9.08
CA ASP A 27 -7.93 14.01 9.51
C ASP A 27 -7.06 14.35 10.73
N ILE A 28 -6.83 13.39 11.64
CA ILE A 28 -5.91 13.56 12.77
C ILE A 28 -4.47 13.73 12.26
N TRP A 29 -4.02 12.83 11.38
CA TRP A 29 -2.65 12.90 10.84
C TRP A 29 -2.43 14.14 9.98
N LYS A 30 -3.46 14.61 9.28
CA LYS A 30 -3.42 15.85 8.53
C LYS A 30 -3.22 17.07 9.42
N GLN A 31 -3.94 17.16 10.53
CA GLN A 31 -3.75 18.25 11.49
C GLN A 31 -2.34 18.24 12.08
N LYS A 32 -1.80 17.05 12.35
CA LYS A 32 -0.43 16.88 12.84
C LYS A 32 0.61 17.28 11.78
N SER A 33 0.43 16.85 10.52
CA SER A 33 1.33 17.24 9.43
C SER A 33 1.35 18.76 9.22
N GLU A 34 0.20 19.43 9.38
CA GLU A 34 0.10 20.89 9.29
C GLU A 34 0.84 21.64 10.43
N SER A 35 1.13 20.96 11.54
CA SER A 35 1.85 21.50 12.71
C SER A 35 3.38 21.32 12.66
N ILE A 36 3.89 20.60 11.64
CA ILE A 36 5.33 20.43 11.43
C ILE A 36 5.99 21.80 11.16
N HIS A 37 7.09 22.10 11.85
CA HIS A 37 7.78 23.39 11.68
C HIS A 37 8.70 23.43 10.45
N ASN A 38 9.45 22.36 10.19
CA ASN A 38 10.29 22.28 9.01
C ASN A 38 9.42 22.31 7.74
N SER A 39 9.66 23.27 6.85
CA SER A 39 8.80 23.52 5.69
C SER A 39 8.80 22.37 4.68
N GLU A 40 9.94 21.71 4.50
CA GLU A 40 10.08 20.59 3.57
C GLU A 40 9.38 19.34 4.12
N LEU A 41 9.67 18.95 5.37
CA LEU A 41 9.01 17.81 6.01
C LEU A 41 7.49 18.01 6.09
N LYS A 42 7.03 19.23 6.40
CA LYS A 42 5.62 19.62 6.36
C LYS A 42 5.01 19.43 4.98
N ALA A 43 5.69 19.93 3.94
CA ALA A 43 5.21 19.84 2.56
C ALA A 43 5.04 18.37 2.16
N GLN A 44 6.05 17.54 2.42
CA GLN A 44 6.02 16.12 2.04
C GLN A 44 4.99 15.32 2.84
N ALA A 45 4.85 15.54 4.15
CA ALA A 45 3.83 14.88 4.97
C ALA A 45 2.40 15.30 4.59
N THR A 46 2.20 16.58 4.26
CA THR A 46 0.88 17.08 3.83
C THR A 46 0.52 16.58 2.43
N ALA A 47 1.51 16.51 1.52
CA ALA A 47 1.33 15.98 0.18
C ALA A 47 0.99 14.49 0.22
N SER A 48 1.70 13.69 1.03
CA SER A 48 1.44 12.24 1.13
C SER A 48 0.00 11.96 1.55
N ILE A 49 -0.53 12.66 2.56
CA ILE A 49 -1.94 12.51 2.96
C ILE A 49 -2.90 12.94 1.85
N ARG A 50 -2.66 14.10 1.22
CA ARG A 50 -3.54 14.67 0.19
C ARG A 50 -3.65 13.76 -1.03
N ASP A 51 -2.52 13.26 -1.51
CA ASP A 51 -2.41 12.62 -2.81
C ASP A 51 -2.52 11.09 -2.72
N LYS A 52 -2.17 10.50 -1.57
CA LYS A 52 -2.13 9.03 -1.35
C LYS A 52 -3.24 8.51 -0.42
N THR A 53 -4.30 9.28 -0.17
CA THR A 53 -5.48 8.86 0.64
C THR A 53 -6.06 7.50 0.19
N PHE A 54 -6.00 7.18 -1.10
CA PHE A 54 -6.56 5.94 -1.63
C PHE A 54 -5.84 4.68 -1.12
N HIS A 55 -4.54 4.75 -0.78
CA HIS A 55 -3.81 3.64 -0.14
C HIS A 55 -4.43 3.30 1.21
N CYS A 56 -4.73 4.32 2.00
CA CYS A 56 -5.38 4.21 3.31
C CYS A 56 -6.82 3.69 3.20
N GLU A 57 -7.61 4.18 2.24
CA GLU A 57 -8.95 3.67 1.96
C GLU A 57 -8.93 2.18 1.56
N GLY A 58 -8.03 1.80 0.66
CA GLY A 58 -7.86 0.43 0.17
C GLY A 58 -7.39 -0.53 1.28
N GLY A 59 -6.34 -0.16 2.00
CA GLY A 59 -5.81 -0.93 3.13
C GLY A 59 -6.85 -1.11 4.24
N GLY A 60 -7.59 -0.05 4.56
CA GLY A 60 -8.61 -0.06 5.61
C GLY A 60 -9.72 -1.10 5.41
N ILE A 61 -9.98 -1.54 4.16
CA ILE A 61 -10.97 -2.60 3.88
C ILE A 61 -10.63 -3.90 4.62
N LEU A 62 -9.34 -4.21 4.79
CA LEU A 62 -8.88 -5.42 5.51
C LEU A 62 -9.27 -5.40 6.99
N ALA A 63 -9.54 -4.23 7.58
CA ALA A 63 -10.01 -4.14 8.96
C ALA A 63 -11.37 -4.81 9.19
N LEU A 64 -12.14 -5.12 8.13
CA LEU A 64 -13.35 -5.96 8.23
C LEU A 64 -13.06 -7.36 8.78
N LEU A 65 -11.82 -7.82 8.70
CA LEU A 65 -11.36 -9.12 9.22
C LEU A 65 -11.05 -9.11 10.71
N SER A 66 -11.01 -7.95 11.36
CA SER A 66 -10.63 -7.82 12.79
C SER A 66 -11.82 -7.86 13.77
N GLY A 67 -13.02 -8.19 13.27
CA GLY A 67 -14.21 -8.36 14.10
C GLY A 67 -14.60 -7.08 14.85
N ASN A 68 -14.61 -7.14 16.18
CA ASN A 68 -14.97 -6.00 17.03
C ASN A 68 -13.81 -4.98 17.18
N GLN A 69 -12.58 -5.37 16.81
CA GLN A 69 -11.39 -4.54 16.94
C GLN A 69 -11.13 -3.65 15.71
N LYS A 70 -12.10 -3.52 14.80
CA LYS A 70 -11.98 -2.75 13.55
C LYS A 70 -11.41 -1.36 13.70
N GLN A 71 -11.75 -0.64 14.77
CA GLN A 71 -11.24 0.72 14.97
C GLN A 71 -9.73 0.71 15.23
N LYS A 72 -9.24 -0.19 16.09
CA LYS A 72 -7.80 -0.35 16.33
C LYS A 72 -7.06 -0.82 15.08
N CYS A 73 -7.67 -1.74 14.32
CA CYS A 73 -7.08 -2.21 13.08
C CYS A 73 -6.96 -1.08 12.04
N VAL A 74 -7.99 -0.24 11.89
CA VAL A 74 -7.92 0.96 11.03
C VAL A 74 -6.85 1.92 11.55
N GLU A 75 -6.81 2.22 12.85
CA GLU A 75 -5.79 3.07 13.46
C GLU A 75 -4.35 2.62 13.12
N PHE A 76 -4.06 1.31 13.24
CA PHE A 76 -2.78 0.75 12.81
C PHE A 76 -2.51 0.92 11.32
N ILE A 77 -3.47 0.52 10.47
CA ILE A 77 -3.31 0.55 9.00
C ILE A 77 -3.04 1.98 8.54
N ILE A 78 -3.79 2.95 9.06
CA ILE A 78 -3.63 4.35 8.67
C ILE A 78 -2.30 4.91 9.16
N ALA A 79 -1.90 4.66 10.40
CA ALA A 79 -0.59 5.10 10.88
C ALA A 79 0.55 4.48 10.04
N TYR A 80 0.54 3.17 9.82
CA TYR A 80 1.61 2.48 9.09
C TYR A 80 1.66 2.88 7.61
N GLN A 81 0.52 3.00 6.94
CA GLN A 81 0.47 3.46 5.55
C GLN A 81 0.88 4.94 5.44
N THR A 82 0.53 5.78 6.42
CA THR A 82 0.97 7.19 6.45
C THR A 82 2.49 7.30 6.58
N ILE A 83 3.15 6.41 7.36
CA ILE A 83 4.62 6.32 7.38
C ILE A 83 5.11 5.98 5.97
N SER A 84 4.62 4.87 5.40
CA SER A 84 5.00 4.40 4.07
C SER A 84 4.94 5.50 3.00
N ASP A 85 3.80 6.18 2.88
CA ASP A 85 3.56 7.22 1.88
C ASP A 85 4.42 8.48 2.11
N TYR A 86 4.63 8.83 3.38
CA TYR A 86 5.47 9.97 3.76
C TYR A 86 6.95 9.71 3.47
N LEU A 87 7.46 8.53 3.82
CA LEU A 87 8.85 8.17 3.57
C LEU A 87 9.15 8.03 2.07
N ASP A 88 8.20 7.51 1.28
CA ASP A 88 8.30 7.45 -0.17
C ASP A 88 8.50 8.86 -0.76
N ASN A 89 7.65 9.83 -0.38
CA ASN A 89 7.83 11.23 -0.77
C ASN A 89 9.20 11.81 -0.34
N LEU A 90 9.66 11.52 0.87
CA LEU A 90 10.96 11.97 1.37
C LEU A 90 12.14 11.35 0.62
N CYS A 91 11.97 10.19 0.01
CA CYS A 91 13.01 9.53 -0.79
C CYS A 91 12.97 10.02 -2.24
N ASP A 92 11.80 10.08 -2.86
CA ASP A 92 11.60 10.57 -4.23
C ASP A 92 12.08 12.02 -4.41
N ARG A 93 11.81 12.86 -3.41
CA ARG A 93 12.17 14.30 -3.46
C ARG A 93 13.48 14.61 -2.75
N SER A 94 14.25 13.59 -2.36
CA SER A 94 15.55 13.77 -1.71
C SER A 94 16.59 14.31 -2.68
N THR A 95 17.34 15.32 -2.24
CA THR A 95 18.53 15.82 -2.95
C THR A 95 19.80 15.05 -2.61
N SER A 96 19.83 14.29 -1.50
CA SER A 96 21.01 13.56 -1.04
C SER A 96 21.27 12.28 -1.84
N LEU A 97 20.20 11.61 -2.29
CA LEU A 97 20.24 10.28 -2.91
C LEU A 97 21.04 9.24 -2.08
N ASP A 98 21.16 9.47 -0.77
CA ASP A 98 22.01 8.69 0.13
C ASP A 98 21.28 7.43 0.65
N PRO A 99 21.77 6.22 0.32
CA PRO A 99 21.15 5.00 0.82
C PRO A 99 21.18 4.85 2.35
N GLN A 100 22.09 5.53 3.07
CA GLN A 100 22.12 5.50 4.54
C GLN A 100 20.95 6.27 5.14
N ASP A 101 20.65 7.44 4.58
CA ASP A 101 19.47 8.23 4.92
C ASP A 101 18.18 7.45 4.64
N PHE A 102 18.04 6.88 3.45
CA PHE A 102 16.85 6.08 3.11
C PHE A 102 16.69 4.87 4.03
N ARG A 103 17.79 4.19 4.37
CA ARG A 103 17.75 3.06 5.32
C ARG A 103 17.33 3.52 6.71
N MET A 104 17.81 4.67 7.16
CA MET A 104 17.50 5.18 8.49
C MET A 104 16.04 5.64 8.60
N LEU A 105 15.52 6.31 7.58
CA LEU A 105 14.10 6.61 7.48
C LEU A 105 13.25 5.34 7.60
N HIS A 106 13.58 4.31 6.81
CA HIS A 106 12.83 3.05 6.78
C HIS A 106 13.02 2.19 8.02
N THR A 107 14.01 2.47 8.87
CA THR A 107 14.11 1.87 10.21
C THR A 107 12.88 2.22 11.05
N SER A 108 12.25 3.38 10.83
CA SER A 108 11.00 3.74 11.51
C SER A 108 9.85 2.75 11.21
N MET A 109 9.79 2.17 10.01
CA MET A 109 8.79 1.15 9.68
C MET A 109 9.03 -0.15 10.43
N GLN A 110 10.30 -0.56 10.60
CA GLN A 110 10.66 -1.73 11.40
C GLN A 110 10.35 -1.50 12.89
N ASP A 111 10.66 -0.30 13.40
CA ASP A 111 10.36 0.09 14.77
C ASP A 111 8.85 0.19 15.01
N ALA A 112 8.07 0.64 14.01
CA ALA A 112 6.59 0.65 14.07
C ALA A 112 5.99 -0.77 14.24
N LEU A 113 6.67 -1.79 13.72
CA LEU A 113 6.27 -3.20 13.83
C LEU A 113 6.89 -3.93 15.03
N THR A 114 7.75 -3.25 15.80
CA THR A 114 8.47 -3.81 16.94
C THR A 114 7.98 -3.18 18.24
N VAL A 115 7.09 -3.89 18.94
CA VAL A 115 6.55 -3.44 20.24
C VAL A 115 7.70 -3.20 21.22
N GLY A 116 7.77 -1.97 21.75
CA GLY A 116 8.80 -1.56 22.70
C GLY A 116 10.11 -1.07 22.08
N ALA A 117 10.24 -1.00 20.76
CA ALA A 117 11.41 -0.35 20.16
C ALA A 117 11.46 1.15 20.52
N GLU A 118 12.64 1.59 20.93
CA GLU A 118 12.89 2.99 21.30
C GLU A 118 13.06 3.84 20.03
N PRO A 119 12.33 4.95 19.87
CA PRO A 119 12.46 5.79 18.69
C PRO A 119 13.87 6.34 18.55
N GLN A 120 14.39 6.25 17.34
CA GLN A 120 15.68 6.81 16.98
C GLN A 120 15.50 8.16 16.28
N ASN A 121 16.59 8.90 16.08
CA ASN A 121 16.57 10.00 15.13
C ASN A 121 16.58 9.43 13.71
N TYR A 122 15.39 9.20 13.14
CA TYR A 122 15.24 8.63 11.80
C TYR A 122 15.78 9.54 10.69
N TYR A 123 16.00 10.81 10.99
CA TYR A 123 16.50 11.83 10.07
C TYR A 123 18.00 12.12 10.23
N GLN A 124 18.75 11.31 11.00
CA GLN A 124 20.13 11.65 11.39
C GLN A 124 21.11 11.86 10.22
N PHE A 125 20.80 11.36 9.02
CA PHE A 125 21.64 11.46 7.82
C PHE A 125 21.13 12.51 6.81
N ARG A 126 20.21 13.39 7.21
CA ARG A 126 19.74 14.52 6.39
C ARG A 126 19.74 15.85 7.16
N GLU A 127 19.61 16.95 6.42
CA GLU A 127 19.58 18.29 7.02
C GLU A 127 18.24 18.55 7.73
N GLU A 128 17.13 18.12 7.14
CA GLU A 128 15.79 18.31 7.70
C GLU A 128 15.47 17.22 8.74
N GLN A 129 15.56 17.55 10.03
CA GLN A 129 15.36 16.58 11.12
C GLN A 129 14.18 16.88 12.06
N ASP A 130 13.73 18.14 12.13
CA ASP A 130 12.67 18.55 13.05
C ASP A 130 11.29 18.45 12.38
N ASP A 131 10.66 17.28 12.51
CA ASP A 131 9.30 17.02 12.06
C ASP A 131 8.24 17.29 13.16
N SER A 132 8.59 18.02 14.22
CA SER A 132 7.74 18.24 15.40
C SER A 132 7.24 16.93 16.07
N GLY A 133 7.96 15.81 15.93
CA GLY A 133 7.63 14.51 16.52
C GLY A 133 6.62 13.68 15.72
N TYR A 134 6.30 14.08 14.49
CA TYR A 134 5.27 13.47 13.65
C TYR A 134 5.50 11.97 13.39
N LEU A 135 6.69 11.59 12.90
CA LEU A 135 7.08 10.23 12.58
C LEU A 135 7.18 9.37 13.84
N HIS A 136 7.69 9.93 14.94
CA HIS A 136 7.71 9.25 16.24
C HIS A 136 6.31 8.89 16.72
N GLU A 137 5.33 9.78 16.56
CA GLU A 137 3.96 9.54 16.98
C GLU A 137 3.26 8.49 16.10
N LEU A 138 3.52 8.48 14.80
CA LEU A 138 3.06 7.42 13.89
C LEU A 138 3.61 6.05 14.33
N VAL A 139 4.93 5.96 14.55
CA VAL A 139 5.60 4.74 15.04
C VAL A 139 4.98 4.27 16.35
N LYS A 140 4.82 5.18 17.33
CA LYS A 140 4.24 4.85 18.63
C LYS A 140 2.77 4.44 18.55
N THR A 141 2.03 4.97 17.58
CA THR A 141 0.65 4.53 17.32
C THR A 141 0.61 3.09 16.85
N CYS A 142 1.47 2.71 15.90
CA CYS A 142 1.59 1.31 15.47
C CYS A 142 1.98 0.39 16.63
N GLN A 143 3.04 0.74 17.37
CA GLN A 143 3.50 -0.04 18.54
C GLN A 143 2.40 -0.22 19.59
N ARG A 144 1.65 0.85 19.91
CA ARG A 144 0.54 0.80 20.89
C ARG A 144 -0.60 -0.10 20.45
N VAL A 145 -0.95 -0.08 19.16
CA VAL A 145 -2.00 -0.98 18.66
C VAL A 145 -1.52 -2.43 18.72
N LEU A 146 -0.32 -2.70 18.21
CA LEU A 146 0.29 -4.03 18.19
C LEU A 146 0.48 -4.59 19.61
N SER A 147 0.84 -3.77 20.59
CA SER A 147 0.98 -4.21 21.99
C SER A 147 -0.35 -4.64 22.63
N SER A 148 -1.49 -4.34 22.01
CA SER A 148 -2.81 -4.77 22.47
C SER A 148 -3.31 -6.06 21.82
N ILE A 149 -2.51 -6.66 20.94
CA ILE A 149 -2.82 -7.90 20.22
C ILE A 149 -2.24 -9.07 21.01
N GLU A 150 -3.10 -9.97 21.47
CA GLU A 150 -2.71 -11.19 22.21
C GLU A 150 -1.72 -12.05 21.41
N HIS A 151 -1.95 -12.15 20.10
CA HIS A 151 -1.20 -13.01 19.19
C HIS A 151 -0.03 -12.30 18.46
N TYR A 152 0.44 -11.17 18.98
CA TYR A 152 1.48 -10.35 18.31
C TYR A 152 2.75 -11.16 17.99
N ASP A 153 3.22 -11.98 18.94
CA ASP A 153 4.44 -12.77 18.76
C ASP A 153 4.34 -13.76 17.60
N MET A 154 3.14 -14.25 17.28
CA MET A 154 2.90 -15.17 16.16
C MET A 154 3.02 -14.50 14.79
N ILE A 155 2.74 -13.19 14.70
CA ILE A 155 2.80 -12.44 13.44
C ILE A 155 4.10 -11.66 13.26
N LYS A 156 4.77 -11.27 14.35
CA LYS A 156 5.97 -10.42 14.33
C LYS A 156 7.03 -10.87 13.32
N PRO A 157 7.42 -12.16 13.23
CA PRO A 157 8.43 -12.59 12.26
C PRO A 157 8.02 -12.30 10.81
N TYR A 158 6.75 -12.53 10.47
CA TYR A 158 6.23 -12.27 9.12
C TYR A 158 6.05 -10.77 8.84
N LEU A 159 5.69 -9.97 9.85
CA LEU A 159 5.63 -8.51 9.70
C LEU A 159 7.02 -7.96 9.36
N LEU A 160 8.05 -8.38 10.11
CA LEU A 160 9.42 -7.92 9.90
C LEU A 160 10.04 -8.45 8.60
N GLU A 161 9.68 -9.67 8.18
CA GLU A 161 10.06 -10.21 6.86
C GLU A 161 9.54 -9.33 5.73
N LEU A 162 8.23 -9.10 5.67
CA LEU A 162 7.60 -8.31 4.61
C LEU A 162 8.05 -6.85 4.65
N CYS A 163 8.21 -6.28 5.84
CA CYS A 163 8.77 -4.95 6.01
C CYS A 163 10.23 -4.89 5.53
N GLY A 164 11.03 -5.93 5.76
CA GLY A 164 12.40 -6.03 5.28
C GLY A 164 12.46 -5.89 3.76
N TYR A 165 11.65 -6.66 3.03
CA TYR A 165 11.55 -6.54 1.57
C TYR A 165 11.15 -5.13 1.12
N TYR A 166 10.14 -4.55 1.77
CA TYR A 166 9.69 -3.20 1.46
C TYR A 166 10.79 -2.16 1.69
N CYS A 167 11.44 -2.18 2.84
CA CYS A 167 12.52 -1.24 3.17
C CYS A 167 13.71 -1.40 2.21
N ASP A 168 14.08 -2.61 1.84
CA ASP A 168 15.16 -2.87 0.88
C ASP A 168 14.83 -2.29 -0.49
N LEU A 169 13.62 -2.57 -1.00
CA LEU A 169 13.12 -1.98 -2.24
C LEU A 169 13.27 -0.46 -2.22
N GLN A 170 12.77 0.19 -1.16
CA GLN A 170 12.77 1.65 -1.06
C GLN A 170 14.18 2.25 -0.99
N VAL A 171 15.15 1.55 -0.40
CA VAL A 171 16.54 2.00 -0.46
C VAL A 171 17.09 1.82 -1.87
N HIS A 172 16.81 0.70 -2.54
CA HIS A 172 17.39 0.39 -3.84
C HIS A 172 16.79 1.23 -4.99
N LYS A 173 15.50 1.58 -4.96
CA LYS A 173 14.87 2.35 -6.05
C LYS A 173 15.13 3.86 -6.03
N HIS A 174 15.53 4.43 -4.88
CA HIS A 174 15.70 5.89 -4.74
C HIS A 174 17.15 6.39 -4.79
N VAL A 175 18.15 5.51 -4.88
CA VAL A 175 19.54 5.96 -5.12
C VAL A 175 19.69 6.63 -6.49
N ILE A 176 20.89 7.16 -6.76
CA ILE A 176 21.24 7.72 -8.06
C ILE A 176 20.92 6.74 -9.20
N GLU A 177 20.34 7.26 -10.28
CA GLU A 177 19.67 6.49 -11.34
C GLU A 177 20.47 5.28 -11.85
N HIS A 178 21.76 5.49 -12.15
CA HIS A 178 22.63 4.45 -12.70
C HIS A 178 22.98 3.31 -11.72
N GLU A 179 22.71 3.48 -10.41
CA GLU A 179 22.89 2.45 -9.40
C GLU A 179 21.61 1.64 -9.11
N ARG A 180 20.42 2.15 -9.48
CA ARG A 180 19.12 1.55 -9.10
C ARG A 180 19.01 0.10 -9.57
N VAL A 181 19.12 -0.14 -10.89
CA VAL A 181 18.96 -1.47 -11.49
C VAL A 181 20.03 -2.46 -11.00
N PRO A 182 21.35 -2.16 -11.02
CA PRO A 182 22.37 -3.09 -10.52
C PRO A 182 22.16 -3.49 -9.07
N ARG A 183 21.65 -2.58 -8.22
CA ARG A 183 21.34 -2.89 -6.82
C ARG A 183 20.13 -3.81 -6.70
N LEU A 184 19.06 -3.56 -7.45
CA LEU A 184 17.85 -4.39 -7.45
C LEU A 184 18.10 -5.79 -7.99
N GLU A 185 18.86 -5.93 -9.08
CA GLU A 185 19.28 -7.23 -9.62
C GLU A 185 20.12 -8.00 -8.59
N LYS A 186 21.13 -7.36 -8.00
CA LYS A 186 21.96 -7.99 -6.96
C LYS A 186 21.14 -8.40 -5.74
N TRP A 187 20.20 -7.57 -5.31
CA TRP A 187 19.30 -7.90 -4.21
C TRP A 187 18.40 -9.09 -4.55
N PHE A 188 17.84 -9.15 -5.76
CA PHE A 188 17.04 -10.27 -6.23
C PHE A 188 17.81 -11.60 -6.21
N THR A 189 19.08 -11.63 -6.64
CA THR A 189 19.88 -12.88 -6.65
C THR A 189 20.04 -13.53 -5.27
N GLN A 190 19.81 -12.79 -4.17
CA GLN A 190 19.86 -13.34 -2.81
C GLN A 190 18.62 -14.18 -2.48
N TYR A 191 17.50 -13.93 -3.16
CA TYR A 191 16.21 -14.57 -2.92
C TYR A 191 15.75 -15.46 -4.08
N GLU A 192 16.39 -15.36 -5.25
CA GLU A 192 15.99 -16.07 -6.48
C GLU A 192 15.73 -17.57 -6.26
N SER A 193 16.59 -18.27 -5.51
CA SER A 193 16.42 -19.71 -5.24
C SER A 193 15.23 -20.06 -4.34
N GLU A 194 14.69 -19.09 -3.60
CA GLU A 194 13.58 -19.26 -2.67
C GLU A 194 12.24 -18.76 -3.25
N LEU A 195 12.29 -18.11 -4.40
CA LEU A 195 11.14 -17.52 -5.08
C LEU A 195 10.64 -18.42 -6.22
N PRO A 196 9.35 -18.34 -6.56
CA PRO A 196 8.86 -18.84 -7.85
C PRO A 196 9.57 -18.16 -9.02
N GLU A 197 9.50 -18.77 -10.21
CA GLU A 197 10.08 -18.20 -11.44
C GLU A 197 9.51 -16.80 -11.74
N MET A 198 10.37 -15.80 -11.58
CA MET A 198 10.07 -14.39 -11.82
C MET A 198 11.35 -13.61 -12.08
N GLU A 199 11.20 -12.43 -12.66
CA GLU A 199 12.31 -11.50 -12.91
C GLU A 199 12.53 -10.54 -11.74
N TRP A 200 13.69 -9.88 -11.67
CA TRP A 200 14.03 -8.96 -10.58
C TRP A 200 13.01 -7.82 -10.42
N TYR A 201 12.44 -7.32 -11.52
CA TYR A 201 11.43 -6.25 -11.51
C TYR A 201 10.06 -6.76 -11.02
N GLU A 202 9.75 -8.05 -11.22
CA GLU A 202 8.56 -8.69 -10.66
C GLU A 202 8.71 -8.94 -9.16
N PHE A 203 9.88 -9.41 -8.72
CA PHE A 203 10.20 -9.51 -7.29
C PHE A 203 10.15 -8.15 -6.60
N SER A 204 10.72 -7.12 -7.23
CA SER A 204 10.66 -5.74 -6.73
C SER A 204 9.22 -5.27 -6.56
N ALA A 205 8.32 -5.57 -7.52
CA ALA A 205 6.91 -5.31 -7.35
C ALA A 205 6.28 -6.12 -6.19
N CYS A 206 6.66 -7.39 -6.02
CA CYS A 206 6.16 -8.22 -4.91
C CYS A 206 6.55 -7.67 -3.53
N ALA A 207 7.69 -7.00 -3.43
CA ALA A 207 8.18 -6.38 -2.19
C ALA A 207 7.50 -5.05 -1.84
N GLY A 208 6.91 -4.36 -2.82
CA GLY A 208 6.43 -2.98 -2.66
C GLY A 208 5.07 -2.80 -1.99
N SER A 209 4.40 -3.88 -1.58
CA SER A 209 3.03 -3.81 -1.05
C SER A 209 2.98 -4.01 0.46
N THR A 210 2.14 -3.23 1.13
CA THR A 210 1.86 -3.31 2.57
C THR A 210 0.69 -4.25 2.91
N LEU A 211 -0.01 -4.81 1.91
CA LEU A 211 -1.24 -5.56 2.12
C LEU A 211 -1.08 -6.83 2.97
N GLY A 212 0.06 -7.53 2.87
CA GLY A 212 0.34 -8.71 3.69
C GLY A 212 0.43 -8.37 5.18
N ILE A 213 1.10 -7.26 5.51
CA ILE A 213 1.23 -6.71 6.87
C ILE A 213 -0.16 -6.38 7.43
N PHE A 214 -0.98 -5.65 6.68
CA PHE A 214 -2.34 -5.29 7.09
C PHE A 214 -3.23 -6.50 7.35
N CYS A 215 -3.12 -7.51 6.49
CA CYS A 215 -3.91 -8.74 6.62
C CYS A 215 -3.52 -9.53 7.88
N LEU A 216 -2.22 -9.69 8.13
CA LEU A 216 -1.70 -10.35 9.33
C LEU A 216 -2.20 -9.65 10.61
N VAL A 217 -2.09 -8.33 10.67
CA VAL A 217 -2.57 -7.55 11.82
C VAL A 217 -4.09 -7.68 11.98
N ALA A 218 -4.86 -7.56 10.90
CA ALA A 218 -6.31 -7.66 10.97
C ALA A 218 -6.78 -9.01 11.53
N TYR A 219 -6.18 -10.12 11.08
CA TYR A 219 -6.52 -11.45 11.57
C TYR A 219 -6.03 -11.73 12.99
N SER A 220 -4.90 -11.16 13.41
CA SER A 220 -4.36 -11.39 14.75
C SER A 220 -5.23 -10.85 15.89
N PHE A 221 -6.23 -10.03 15.58
CA PHE A 221 -7.27 -9.63 16.54
C PHE A 221 -8.31 -10.73 16.83
N GLN A 222 -8.33 -11.82 16.06
CA GLN A 222 -9.30 -12.89 16.26
C GLN A 222 -8.87 -13.81 17.40
N PRO A 223 -9.80 -14.20 18.31
CA PRO A 223 -9.46 -15.08 19.44
C PRO A 223 -8.93 -16.46 19.02
N ASP A 224 -9.36 -16.98 17.88
CA ASP A 224 -8.99 -18.28 17.33
C ASP A 224 -7.81 -18.21 16.34
N PHE A 225 -7.06 -17.10 16.32
CA PHE A 225 -5.87 -16.96 15.50
C PHE A 225 -4.79 -17.97 15.90
N THR A 226 -4.06 -18.47 14.91
CA THR A 226 -3.01 -19.47 15.10
C THR A 226 -1.79 -19.18 14.24
N GLU A 227 -0.63 -19.76 14.59
CA GLU A 227 0.58 -19.69 13.77
C GLU A 227 0.36 -20.23 12.34
N ASN A 228 -0.44 -21.29 12.19
CA ASN A 228 -0.76 -21.83 10.87
C ASN A 228 -1.57 -20.82 10.04
N THR A 229 -2.49 -20.09 10.68
CA THR A 229 -3.22 -18.99 10.04
C THR A 229 -2.27 -17.87 9.61
N ALA A 230 -1.31 -17.47 10.47
CA ALA A 230 -0.30 -16.47 10.14
C ALA A 230 0.53 -16.87 8.90
N LYS A 231 1.06 -18.10 8.90
CA LYS A 231 1.83 -18.64 7.77
C LYS A 231 0.99 -18.69 6.49
N LYS A 232 -0.28 -19.11 6.60
CA LYS A 232 -1.19 -19.18 5.45
C LYS A 232 -1.44 -17.79 4.87
N ILE A 233 -1.70 -16.79 5.70
CA ILE A 233 -1.89 -15.40 5.25
C ILE A 233 -0.63 -14.87 4.55
N ARG A 234 0.55 -15.03 5.15
CA ARG A 234 1.82 -14.61 4.54
C ARG A 234 1.99 -15.21 3.15
N ASN A 235 1.82 -16.53 3.02
CA ASN A 235 1.97 -17.23 1.75
C ASN A 235 0.86 -16.94 0.73
N SER A 236 -0.32 -16.53 1.20
CA SER A 236 -1.40 -16.13 0.30
C SER A 236 -1.16 -14.75 -0.30
N TYR A 237 -0.59 -13.82 0.47
CA TYR A 237 -0.35 -12.45 0.01
C TYR A 237 0.97 -12.30 -0.74
N PHE A 238 2.05 -12.88 -0.22
CA PHE A 238 3.36 -12.83 -0.83
C PHE A 238 3.68 -14.16 -1.56
N PRO A 239 4.14 -14.12 -2.83
CA PRO A 239 4.49 -12.91 -3.58
C PRO A 239 3.34 -12.32 -4.42
N TYR A 240 2.40 -13.14 -4.90
CA TYR A 240 1.58 -12.79 -6.07
C TYR A 240 0.50 -11.72 -5.85
N ILE A 241 -0.15 -11.65 -4.69
CA ILE A 241 -1.15 -10.59 -4.46
C ILE A 241 -0.45 -9.24 -4.30
N GLN A 242 0.68 -9.24 -3.59
CA GLN A 242 1.52 -8.05 -3.47
C GLN A 242 2.08 -7.61 -4.83
N GLY A 243 2.62 -8.54 -5.61
CA GLY A 243 3.13 -8.24 -6.95
C GLY A 243 2.04 -7.75 -7.89
N LEU A 244 0.85 -8.36 -7.87
CA LEU A 244 -0.28 -7.89 -8.66
C LEU A 244 -0.69 -6.46 -8.26
N HIS A 245 -0.73 -6.16 -6.96
CA HIS A 245 -1.06 -4.82 -6.46
C HIS A 245 -0.11 -3.77 -7.05
N ILE A 246 1.19 -4.00 -6.94
CA ILE A 246 2.21 -3.03 -7.33
C ILE A 246 2.41 -2.98 -8.85
N LEU A 247 2.34 -4.11 -9.56
CA LEU A 247 2.38 -4.10 -11.02
C LEU A 247 1.19 -3.32 -11.62
N LEU A 248 0.01 -3.33 -10.98
CA LEU A 248 -1.12 -2.51 -11.43
C LEU A 248 -0.89 -1.01 -11.18
N ASP A 249 -0.20 -0.66 -10.10
CA ASP A 249 0.19 0.71 -9.75
C ASP A 249 1.18 1.27 -10.78
N TYR A 250 2.31 0.60 -10.98
CA TYR A 250 3.28 0.95 -12.03
C TYR A 250 2.68 0.94 -13.44
N LEU A 251 1.69 0.08 -13.70
CA LEU A 251 1.01 0.06 -15.00
C LEU A 251 0.22 1.36 -15.25
N ILE A 252 -0.42 1.95 -14.24
CA ILE A 252 -1.19 3.19 -14.42
C ILE A 252 -0.30 4.44 -14.43
N ASP A 253 0.89 4.35 -13.85
CA ASP A 253 1.81 5.47 -13.66
C ASP A 253 2.91 5.58 -14.71
N GLN A 254 2.94 4.69 -15.73
CA GLN A 254 3.97 4.68 -16.77
C GLN A 254 4.26 6.04 -17.45
N GLU A 255 3.23 6.84 -17.70
CA GLU A 255 3.40 8.16 -18.34
C GLU A 255 3.94 9.20 -17.35
N GLU A 256 3.54 9.13 -16.08
CA GLU A 256 4.04 10.02 -15.02
C GLU A 256 5.51 9.69 -14.72
N ASP A 257 5.83 8.42 -14.49
CA ASP A 257 7.20 7.98 -14.20
C ASP A 257 8.15 8.32 -15.35
N LEU A 258 7.71 8.18 -16.60
CA LEU A 258 8.51 8.57 -17.76
C LEU A 258 8.80 10.08 -17.79
N LEU A 259 7.84 10.91 -17.39
CA LEU A 259 7.99 12.37 -17.35
C LEU A 259 8.86 12.83 -16.18
N GLU A 260 8.77 12.15 -15.04
CA GLU A 260 9.54 12.47 -13.83
C GLU A 260 10.94 11.83 -13.81
N GLY A 261 11.21 10.86 -14.70
CA GLY A 261 12.48 10.13 -14.74
C GLY A 261 12.57 9.04 -13.68
N ASP A 262 11.42 8.56 -13.22
CA ASP A 262 11.31 7.55 -12.17
C ASP A 262 11.39 6.14 -12.73
N LEU A 263 11.84 5.24 -11.86
CA LEU A 263 12.00 3.83 -12.20
C LEU A 263 10.64 3.16 -12.30
N ASN A 264 10.23 2.73 -13.50
CA ASN A 264 8.99 1.98 -13.68
C ASN A 264 9.25 0.49 -14.02
N PHE A 265 8.78 -0.44 -13.18
CA PHE A 265 9.03 -1.87 -13.37
C PHE A 265 8.38 -2.44 -14.64
N CYS A 266 7.26 -1.87 -15.10
CA CYS A 266 6.61 -2.32 -16.33
C CYS A 266 7.43 -2.00 -17.60
N SER A 267 8.42 -1.11 -17.52
CA SER A 267 9.30 -0.77 -18.64
C SER A 267 10.39 -1.80 -18.92
N TYR A 268 10.60 -2.79 -18.04
CA TYR A 268 11.66 -3.80 -18.16
C TYR A 268 11.24 -5.10 -18.85
N TYR A 269 9.93 -5.28 -19.12
CA TYR A 269 9.48 -6.37 -19.98
C TYR A 269 9.96 -6.15 -21.41
N GLN A 270 10.32 -7.21 -22.13
CA GLN A 270 10.85 -7.10 -23.51
C GLN A 270 9.79 -6.58 -24.48
N SER A 271 8.51 -6.79 -24.16
CA SER A 271 7.39 -6.28 -24.94
C SER A 271 6.12 -6.12 -24.12
N HIS A 272 5.19 -5.31 -24.62
CA HIS A 272 3.84 -5.19 -24.07
C HIS A 272 3.08 -6.52 -24.05
N GLU A 273 3.32 -7.42 -25.01
CA GLU A 273 2.68 -8.74 -25.03
C GLU A 273 3.18 -9.62 -23.89
N GLU A 274 4.48 -9.58 -23.61
CA GLU A 274 5.09 -10.30 -22.49
C GLU A 274 4.60 -9.78 -21.15
N MET A 275 4.64 -8.46 -20.93
CA MET A 275 4.08 -7.81 -19.75
C MET A 275 2.66 -8.28 -19.48
N MET A 276 1.85 -8.39 -20.53
CA MET A 276 0.47 -8.85 -20.42
C MET A 276 0.32 -10.32 -20.06
N LYS A 277 1.14 -11.19 -20.65
CA LYS A 277 1.16 -12.61 -20.27
C LYS A 277 1.56 -12.78 -18.80
N ARG A 278 2.54 -12.00 -18.34
CA ARG A 278 3.00 -12.03 -16.95
C ARG A 278 1.98 -11.43 -15.98
N LEU A 279 1.34 -10.30 -16.30
CA LEU A 279 0.21 -9.77 -15.52
C LEU A 279 -0.94 -10.77 -15.42
N GLU A 280 -1.32 -11.41 -16.53
CA GLU A 280 -2.32 -12.48 -16.53
C GLU A 280 -1.86 -13.65 -15.63
N HIS A 281 -0.59 -14.05 -15.68
CA HIS A 281 -0.02 -15.07 -14.79
C HIS A 281 -0.14 -14.67 -13.31
N PHE A 282 0.21 -13.44 -12.95
CA PHE A 282 0.07 -12.90 -11.58
C PHE A 282 -1.38 -12.93 -11.10
N ILE A 283 -2.35 -12.60 -11.94
CA ILE A 283 -3.78 -12.69 -11.59
C ILE A 283 -4.17 -14.13 -11.26
N HIS A 284 -3.78 -15.10 -12.10
CA HIS A 284 -4.11 -16.51 -11.86
C HIS A 284 -3.43 -17.04 -10.60
N LYS A 285 -2.14 -16.72 -10.40
CA LYS A 285 -1.39 -17.15 -9.23
C LYS A 285 -1.90 -16.49 -7.94
N ALA A 286 -2.29 -15.23 -7.98
CA ALA A 286 -2.93 -14.54 -6.87
C ALA A 286 -4.22 -15.25 -6.44
N ASP A 287 -5.03 -15.77 -7.36
CA ASP A 287 -6.22 -16.56 -7.00
C ASP A 287 -5.87 -17.96 -6.47
N GLU A 288 -4.88 -18.63 -7.06
CA GLU A 288 -4.42 -19.95 -6.63
C GLU A 288 -3.91 -19.91 -5.18
N HIS A 289 -3.15 -18.88 -4.82
CA HIS A 289 -2.57 -18.72 -3.49
C HIS A 289 -3.60 -18.40 -2.40
N LEU A 290 -4.82 -17.99 -2.77
CA LEU A 290 -5.92 -17.83 -1.83
C LEU A 290 -6.53 -19.16 -1.38
N GLN A 291 -6.29 -20.27 -2.08
CA GLN A 291 -6.96 -21.54 -1.77
C GLN A 291 -6.71 -21.95 -0.31
N GLY A 292 -7.78 -22.06 0.48
CA GLY A 292 -7.71 -22.48 1.89
C GLY A 292 -7.24 -21.40 2.88
N ILE A 293 -7.15 -20.14 2.47
CA ILE A 293 -7.09 -19.02 3.43
C ILE A 293 -8.47 -18.87 4.11
N PRO A 294 -8.55 -18.47 5.39
CA PRO A 294 -9.82 -18.07 5.99
C PRO A 294 -10.50 -16.99 5.16
N HIS A 295 -11.83 -17.03 5.08
CA HIS A 295 -12.62 -16.07 4.30
C HIS A 295 -12.18 -15.92 2.83
N GLU A 296 -11.83 -17.03 2.15
CA GLU A 296 -11.30 -17.03 0.77
C GLU A 296 -12.09 -16.12 -0.19
N ASN A 297 -13.42 -16.14 -0.13
CA ASN A 297 -14.27 -15.30 -0.98
C ASN A 297 -14.03 -13.81 -0.74
N PHE A 298 -13.81 -13.36 0.50
CA PHE A 298 -13.48 -11.98 0.81
C PHE A 298 -12.17 -11.57 0.15
N HIS A 299 -11.11 -12.37 0.29
CA HIS A 299 -9.82 -12.07 -0.33
C HIS A 299 -9.89 -12.09 -1.86
N ARG A 300 -10.71 -12.97 -2.44
CA ARG A 300 -10.99 -12.96 -3.88
C ARG A 300 -11.67 -11.65 -4.30
N LEU A 301 -12.60 -11.13 -3.49
CA LEU A 301 -13.19 -9.80 -3.74
C LEU A 301 -12.14 -8.69 -3.67
N ILE A 302 -11.16 -8.77 -2.76
CA ILE A 302 -10.05 -7.81 -2.69
C ILE A 302 -9.21 -7.85 -3.97
N ASN A 303 -8.78 -9.04 -4.44
CA ASN A 303 -8.02 -9.17 -5.69
C ASN A 303 -8.76 -8.57 -6.89
N ARG A 304 -10.06 -8.87 -7.01
CA ARG A 304 -10.92 -8.31 -8.06
C ARG A 304 -11.18 -6.81 -7.88
N GLY A 305 -11.19 -6.33 -6.64
CA GLY A 305 -11.28 -4.93 -6.26
C GLY A 305 -10.06 -4.14 -6.70
N LEU A 306 -8.84 -4.64 -6.44
CA LEU A 306 -7.58 -4.04 -6.91
C LEU A 306 -7.63 -3.84 -8.43
N LEU A 307 -7.89 -4.92 -9.17
CA LEU A 307 -8.03 -4.85 -10.63
C LEU A 307 -9.08 -3.82 -11.06
N GLY A 308 -10.27 -3.85 -10.45
CA GLY A 308 -11.34 -2.92 -10.79
C GLY A 308 -10.97 -1.46 -10.52
N VAL A 309 -10.40 -1.16 -9.36
CA VAL A 309 -10.13 0.22 -8.88
C VAL A 309 -8.96 0.86 -9.62
N TYR A 310 -7.84 0.15 -9.77
CA TYR A 310 -6.66 0.64 -10.48
C TYR A 310 -6.96 0.81 -11.98
N LEU A 311 -7.56 -0.18 -12.63
CA LEU A 311 -7.89 -0.10 -14.05
C LEU A 311 -9.03 0.89 -14.37
N SER A 312 -9.74 1.40 -13.36
CA SER A 312 -10.74 2.45 -13.53
C SER A 312 -10.19 3.87 -13.40
N ASP A 313 -8.89 4.02 -13.18
CA ASP A 313 -8.26 5.34 -13.04
C ASP A 313 -8.44 6.21 -14.29
N ASP A 314 -8.45 7.53 -14.10
CA ASP A 314 -8.60 8.46 -15.21
C ASP A 314 -7.35 8.47 -16.12
N LYS A 315 -6.15 8.15 -15.56
CA LYS A 315 -4.90 7.96 -16.33
C LYS A 315 -5.07 6.87 -17.41
N VAL A 316 -5.71 5.76 -17.06
CA VAL A 316 -6.01 4.64 -17.98
C VAL A 316 -6.95 5.06 -19.12
N ALA A 317 -7.90 5.96 -18.85
CA ALA A 317 -8.85 6.42 -19.86
C ALA A 317 -8.23 7.40 -20.87
N GLY A 318 -7.15 8.10 -20.49
CA GLY A 318 -6.42 9.03 -21.34
C GLY A 318 -5.57 8.37 -22.42
N GLN A 319 -5.11 7.14 -22.18
CA GLN A 319 -4.19 6.42 -23.06
C GLN A 319 -4.91 5.32 -23.84
N LYS A 320 -4.98 5.43 -25.18
CA LYS A 320 -5.74 4.49 -26.03
C LYS A 320 -5.30 3.03 -25.88
N GLU A 321 -4.00 2.79 -25.72
CA GLU A 321 -3.45 1.43 -25.58
C GLU A 321 -3.74 0.86 -24.19
N MET A 322 -3.52 1.66 -23.13
CA MET A 322 -3.86 1.29 -21.75
C MET A 322 -5.36 1.01 -21.58
N GLY A 323 -6.23 1.81 -22.22
CA GLY A 323 -7.68 1.59 -22.21
C GLY A 323 -8.11 0.29 -22.90
N ARG A 324 -7.35 -0.21 -23.89
CA ARG A 324 -7.58 -1.55 -24.48
C ARG A 324 -7.10 -2.64 -23.52
N LEU A 325 -5.97 -2.41 -22.87
CA LEU A 325 -5.36 -3.28 -21.88
C LEU A 325 -6.30 -3.55 -20.71
N ALA A 326 -6.78 -2.49 -20.09
CA ALA A 326 -7.73 -2.52 -18.98
C ALA A 326 -8.98 -3.33 -19.34
N LYS A 327 -9.53 -3.14 -20.55
CA LYS A 327 -10.68 -3.92 -21.03
C LYS A 327 -10.38 -5.42 -21.13
N LYS A 328 -9.19 -5.79 -21.61
CA LYS A 328 -8.77 -7.19 -21.71
C LYS A 328 -8.62 -7.82 -20.31
N LEU A 329 -7.93 -7.14 -19.40
CA LEU A 329 -7.73 -7.60 -18.01
C LEU A 329 -9.05 -7.70 -17.24
N ILE A 330 -9.92 -6.69 -17.33
CA ILE A 330 -11.24 -6.72 -16.68
C ILE A 330 -12.09 -7.86 -17.23
N LYS A 331 -12.07 -8.10 -18.55
CA LYS A 331 -12.80 -9.22 -19.17
C LYS A 331 -12.28 -10.57 -18.70
N ALA A 332 -10.96 -10.74 -18.63
CA ALA A 332 -10.32 -11.95 -18.10
C ALA A 332 -10.67 -12.18 -16.62
N SER A 333 -10.81 -11.09 -15.85
CA SER A 333 -11.03 -11.13 -14.40
C SER A 333 -12.52 -11.21 -14.01
N GLY A 334 -13.43 -11.29 -14.99
CA GLY A 334 -14.84 -11.61 -14.79
C GLY A 334 -15.74 -10.47 -14.30
N LYS A 335 -17.03 -10.80 -14.11
CA LYS A 335 -18.11 -9.83 -13.79
C LYS A 335 -17.88 -9.04 -12.50
N THR A 336 -17.21 -9.63 -11.52
CA THR A 336 -16.90 -8.99 -10.24
C THR A 336 -15.91 -7.83 -10.41
N SER A 337 -14.85 -8.00 -11.21
CA SER A 337 -13.91 -6.92 -11.52
C SER A 337 -14.60 -5.79 -12.26
N PHE A 338 -15.50 -6.12 -13.19
CA PHE A 338 -16.30 -5.13 -13.89
C PHE A 338 -17.19 -4.32 -12.93
N PHE A 339 -17.81 -4.96 -11.93
CA PHE A 339 -18.54 -4.26 -10.89
C PHE A 339 -17.66 -3.25 -10.14
N PHE A 340 -16.47 -3.66 -9.69
CA PHE A 340 -15.54 -2.77 -8.98
C PHE A 340 -15.00 -1.66 -9.87
N TYR A 341 -14.79 -1.92 -11.16
CA TYR A 341 -14.44 -0.89 -12.13
C TYR A 341 -15.51 0.20 -12.23
N ILE A 342 -16.79 -0.18 -12.36
CA ILE A 342 -17.89 0.80 -12.39
C ILE A 342 -18.02 1.52 -11.04
N ASN A 343 -17.90 0.80 -9.94
CA ASN A 343 -17.96 1.36 -8.60
C ASN A 343 -16.84 2.40 -8.36
N GLY A 344 -15.60 2.07 -8.72
CA GLY A 344 -14.44 2.97 -8.60
C GLY A 344 -14.63 4.28 -9.39
N ARG A 345 -15.12 4.19 -10.64
CA ARG A 345 -15.45 5.39 -11.43
C ARG A 345 -16.54 6.24 -10.79
N ALA A 346 -17.59 5.61 -10.27
CA ALA A 346 -18.67 6.32 -9.59
C ALA A 346 -18.18 7.01 -8.31
N TYR A 347 -17.35 6.33 -7.53
CA TYR A 347 -16.77 6.84 -6.29
C TYR A 347 -15.84 8.03 -6.54
N ARG A 348 -14.89 7.93 -7.49
CA ARG A 348 -14.03 9.06 -7.87
C ARG A 348 -14.83 10.28 -8.36
N LYS A 349 -15.88 10.05 -9.16
CA LYS A 349 -16.78 11.13 -9.57
C LYS A 349 -17.46 11.78 -8.38
N PHE A 350 -17.90 11.00 -7.40
CA PHE A 350 -18.49 11.52 -6.16
C PHE A 350 -17.49 12.33 -5.34
N GLN A 351 -16.27 11.82 -5.13
CA GLN A 351 -15.21 12.55 -4.42
C GLN A 351 -14.90 13.89 -5.11
N LYS A 352 -14.72 13.92 -6.44
CA LYS A 352 -14.52 15.17 -7.20
C LYS A 352 -15.66 16.16 -7.00
N MET A 353 -16.92 15.68 -6.99
CA MET A 353 -18.08 16.54 -6.73
C MET A 353 -18.14 17.05 -5.28
N ALA A 354 -17.82 16.20 -4.30
CA ALA A 354 -17.80 16.57 -2.89
C ALA A 354 -16.68 17.59 -2.59
N TRP A 355 -15.49 17.38 -3.16
CA TRP A 355 -14.37 18.32 -3.11
C TRP A 355 -14.74 19.67 -3.73
N MET A 356 -15.32 19.68 -4.94
CA MET A 356 -15.78 20.93 -5.57
C MET A 356 -16.83 21.68 -4.72
N LYS A 357 -17.73 20.96 -4.04
CA LYS A 357 -18.71 21.56 -3.13
C LYS A 357 -18.06 22.14 -1.86
N ASN A 358 -17.10 21.43 -1.27
CA ASN A 358 -16.38 21.89 -0.09
C ASN A 358 -15.42 23.07 -0.40
N SER A 359 -14.76 23.06 -1.55
CA SER A 359 -13.94 24.19 -2.02
C SER A 359 -14.79 25.44 -2.30
N LYS A 360 -16.00 25.29 -2.87
CA LYS A 360 -16.96 26.39 -3.03
C LYS A 360 -17.48 26.92 -1.69
N LYS A 361 -17.74 26.05 -0.72
CA LYS A 361 -18.12 26.45 0.66
C LYS A 361 -16.98 27.19 1.37
N LYS A 362 -15.73 26.75 1.23
CA LYS A 362 -14.56 27.46 1.77
C LYS A 362 -14.36 28.82 1.09
N ALA A 363 -14.55 28.91 -0.22
CA ALA A 363 -14.49 30.19 -0.95
C ALA A 363 -15.61 31.17 -0.54
N GLN A 364 -16.80 30.68 -0.19
CA GLN A 364 -17.91 31.50 0.32
C GLN A 364 -17.78 31.93 1.79
N ILE A 365 -16.84 31.36 2.54
CA ILE A 365 -16.53 31.76 3.92
C ILE A 365 -15.34 32.76 3.93
N ILE A 366 -14.65 32.93 2.80
CA ILE A 366 -13.49 33.82 2.62
C ILE A 366 -13.86 35.10 1.83
N CYS A 367 -15.10 35.21 1.34
CA CYS A 367 -15.70 36.48 0.91
C CYS A 367 -16.74 36.92 1.94
#